data_AF-A0A960K5A8-F1
#
_entry.id   AF-A0A960K5A8-F1
#
_cell.length_a   1.000
_cell.length_b   1.000
_cell.length_c   1.000
_cell.angle_alpha   90.00
_cell.angle_beta   90.00
_cell.angle_gamma   90.00
#
_symmetry.space_group_name_H-M   'P 1'
#
loop_
_entity.id
_entity.type
_entity.pdbx_description
1 polymer ?
#
loop_
_entity_poly.entity_id
_entity_poly.type
_entity_poly.pdbx_seq_one_letter_code
_entity_poly.pdbx_strand_id
1 'polypeptide(L)' 'MNVLEQTFTLHVPSSTKNLAMIRDFVNRVAEQAGLEESDRSKIELAVDEACSNV' A
#
# COMPACT_ATOMS: atom_id res chain seq x y z
N MET A 1 22.77 6.31 -11.62
CA MET A 1 21.62 6.77 -10.83
C MET A 1 21.57 5.91 -9.58
N ASN A 2 21.91 6.45 -8.42
CA ASN A 2 21.68 5.74 -7.16
C ASN A 2 20.18 5.75 -6.92
N VAL A 3 19.51 4.62 -7.11
CA VAL A 3 18.17 4.40 -6.56
C VAL A 3 18.36 4.39 -5.04
N LEU A 4 18.01 5.50 -4.40
CA LEU A 4 17.86 5.55 -2.94
C LEU A 4 16.60 4.75 -2.63
N GLU A 5 16.78 3.52 -2.17
CA GLU A 5 15.70 2.73 -1.62
C GLU A 5 15.05 3.50 -0.46
N GLN A 6 13.72 3.67 -0.51
CA GLN A 6 12.96 4.38 0.52
C GLN A 6 12.04 3.41 1.24
N THR A 7 12.18 3.33 2.56
CA THR A 7 11.30 2.55 3.43
C THR A 7 10.28 3.47 4.07
N PHE A 8 9.01 3.05 4.03
CA PHE A 8 7.92 3.72 4.74
C PHE A 8 7.34 2.80 5.80
N THR A 9 6.88 3.37 6.92
CA THR A 9 6.29 2.61 8.03
C THR A 9 4.98 3.26 8.45
N LEU A 10 3.91 2.48 8.49
CA LEU A 10 2.58 2.91 8.90
C LEU A 10 2.13 2.07 10.11
N HIS A 11 1.76 2.72 11.21
CA HIS A 11 1.18 2.08 12.39
C HIS A 11 -0.28 2.51 12.52
N VAL A 12 -1.19 1.54 12.55
CA VAL A 12 -2.63 1.76 12.66
C VAL A 12 -3.27 0.74 13.61
N PRO A 13 -4.36 1.10 14.32
CA PRO A 13 -5.14 0.13 15.08
C PRO A 13 -5.68 -0.99 14.19
N SER A 14 -5.76 -2.21 14.70
CA SER A 14 -6.39 -3.34 13.99
C SER A 14 -7.90 -3.10 13.88
N SER A 15 -8.31 -2.47 12.78
CA SER A 15 -9.70 -2.16 12.48
C SER A 15 -9.87 -2.02 10.97
N THR A 16 -10.92 -2.64 10.43
CA THR A 16 -11.29 -2.55 9.01
C THR A 16 -11.56 -1.11 8.54
N LYS A 17 -11.82 -0.19 9.47
CA LYS A 17 -11.94 1.25 9.19
C LYS A 17 -10.67 1.87 8.61
N ASN A 18 -9.51 1.26 8.89
CA ASN A 18 -8.21 1.75 8.42
C ASN A 18 -7.84 1.19 7.04
N LEU A 19 -8.54 0.17 6.52
CA LEU A 19 -8.23 -0.45 5.22
C LEU A 19 -8.19 0.55 4.07
N ALA A 20 -9.18 1.46 4.02
CA ALA A 20 -9.21 2.52 3.00
C ALA A 20 -7.97 3.42 3.08
N MET A 21 -7.56 3.80 4.29
CA MET A 21 -6.36 4.62 4.51
C MET A 21 -5.08 3.88 4.09
N ILE A 22 -4.96 2.58 4.42
CA ILE A 22 -3.79 1.77 4.07
C ILE A 22 -3.71 1.59 2.55
N ARG A 23 -4.84 1.32 1.87
CA ARG A 23 -4.89 1.23 0.40
C ARG A 23 -4.48 2.55 -0.25
N ASP A 24 -5.03 3.67 0.20
CA ASP A 24 -4.66 5.00 -0.32
C ASP A 24 -3.17 5.28 -0.14
N PHE A 25 -2.61 4.90 1.01
CA PHE A 25 -1.18 5.05 1.28
C PHE A 25 -0.32 4.25 0.30
N VAL A 26 -0.59 2.95 0.15
CA VAL A 26 0.20 2.08 -0.73
C VAL A 26 0.03 2.47 -2.21
N ASN A 27 -1.18 2.88 -2.62
CA ASN A 27 -1.43 3.37 -3.98
C ASN A 27 -0.60 4.60 -4.33
N ARG A 28 -0.50 5.57 -3.42
CA ARG A 28 0.32 6.77 -3.63
C ARG A 28 1.79 6.44 -3.76
N VAL A 29 2.30 5.51 -2.94
CA VAL A 29 3.69 5.03 -3.05
C VAL A 29 3.90 4.32 -4.39
N ALA A 30 2.96 3.48 -4.81
CA ALA A 30 3.04 2.76 -6.07
C ALA A 30 2.97 3.69 -7.29
N GLU A 31 2.11 4.71 -7.25
CA GLU A 31 2.02 5.77 -8.25
C GLU A 31 3.34 6.56 -8.35
N GLN A 32 3.92 6.96 -7.21
CA GLN A 32 5.22 7.63 -7.17
C GLN A 32 6.37 6.76 -7.70
N ALA A 33 6.25 5.44 -7.56
CA ALA A 33 7.17 4.47 -8.15
C ALA A 33 6.96 4.25 -9.66
N GLY A 34 5.94 4.86 -10.26
CA GLY A 34 5.62 4.75 -11.69
C GLY A 34 4.89 3.46 -12.05
N LEU A 35 4.26 2.78 -11.10
CA LEU A 35 3.47 1.57 -11.37
C LEU A 35 2.15 1.93 -12.07
N GLU A 36 1.82 1.14 -13.08
CA GLU A 36 0.57 1.28 -13.81
C GLU A 36 -0.63 0.81 -12.98
N GLU A 37 -1.82 1.27 -13.36
CA GLU A 37 -3.06 1.03 -12.62
C GLU A 37 -3.33 -0.46 -12.37
N SER A 38 -3.05 -1.32 -13.35
CA SER A 38 -3.27 -2.77 -13.22
C SER A 38 -2.39 -3.42 -12.14
N ASP A 39 -1.19 -2.90 -11.91
CA ASP A 39 -0.30 -3.40 -10.86
C ASP A 39 -0.67 -2.79 -9.51
N ARG A 40 -1.10 -1.52 -9.49
CA ARG A 40 -1.64 -0.89 -8.28
C ARG A 40 -2.86 -1.65 -7.74
N SER A 41 -3.81 -2.05 -8.59
CA SER A 41 -4.97 -2.84 -8.18
C SER A 41 -4.61 -4.21 -7.58
N LYS A 42 -3.55 -4.87 -8.07
CA LYS A 42 -3.06 -6.12 -7.47
C LYS A 42 -2.47 -5.89 -6.09
N ILE A 43 -1.77 -4.78 -5.90
CA ILE A 43 -1.19 -4.40 -4.61
C ILE A 43 -2.30 -4.08 -3.61
N GLU A 44 -3.34 -3.33 -4.00
CA GLU A 44 -4.51 -3.08 -3.15
C GLU A 44 -5.15 -4.38 -2.65
N LEU A 45 -5.36 -5.33 -3.56
CA LEU A 45 -5.92 -6.63 -3.20
C LEU A 45 -5.02 -7.38 -2.20
N ALA A 46 -3.70 -7.38 -2.43
CA ALA A 46 -2.76 -8.02 -1.51
C ALA A 46 -2.76 -7.37 -0.13
N VAL A 47 -2.91 -6.04 -0.05
CA VAL A 47 -3.04 -5.29 1.21
C VAL A 47 -4.33 -5.67 1.95
N ASP A 48 -5.45 -5.76 1.24
CA ASP A 48 -6.73 -6.15 1.82
C ASP A 48 -6.66 -7.57 2.42
N GLU A 49 -6.07 -8.53 1.72
CA GLU A 49 -5.86 -9.89 2.23
C GLU A 49 -4.93 -9.90 3.45
N ALA A 50 -3.84 -9.14 3.42
CA ALA A 50 -2.92 -9.05 4.55
C ALA A 50 -3.59 -8.47 5.81
N CYS A 51 -4.48 -7.48 5.63
CA CYS A 51 -5.17 -6.82 6.73
C CYS A 51 -6.48 -7.52 7.15
N SER A 52 -7.03 -8.43 6.35
CA SER A 52 -8.16 -9.28 6.73
C SER A 52 -7.73 -10.44 7.65
N ASN A 53 -6.46 -10.83 7.58
CA ASN A 53 -5.89 -11.97 8.30
C ASN A 53 -5.31 -11.62 9.69
N VAL A 54 -5.57 -10.42 10.23
CA VAL A 54 -5.07 -9.94 11.53
C VAL A 54 -6.13 -9.81 12.61
#